data_AF-X0UK27-F1
#
_entry.id   AF-X0UK27-F1
#
_cell.length_a   1.000
_cell.length_b   1.000
_cell.length_c   1.000
_cell.angle_alpha   90.00
_cell.angle_beta   90.00
_cell.angle_gamma   90.00
#
_symmetry.space_group_name_H-M   'P 1'
#
loop_
_entity.id
_entity.type
_entity.pdbx_description
1 polymer ?
#
loop_
_entity_poly.entity_id
_entity_poly.type
_entity_poly.pdbx_seq_one_letter_code
_entity_poly.pdbx_strand_id
1 'polypeptide(L)'
;MFAEQLDFIYFFYGAAFVLLGAVCLALFRPSPDRPSLSWLGLGLFGVVHGIHEWLAMVAVCLGDTPAFRSVRLAVLFLSFFFLVEFARAGWERLSGSRLPRWLYGLVLPAVSLGLLGGTVGAEIVMRTILGLGGALGAAALLSRYSRHRDVTSSLSGWSLRVAAAGVDLIRV
;
A
#
# COMPACT_ATOMS: atom_id res chain seq x y z
N MET A 1 -7.24 31.20 9.06
CA MET A 1 -6.85 31.19 7.63
C MET A 1 -6.23 29.89 7.13
N PHE A 2 -5.14 29.31 7.70
CA PHE A 2 -4.63 28.00 7.24
C PHE A 2 -5.46 26.79 7.71
N ALA A 3 -6.04 26.85 8.91
CA ALA A 3 -6.88 25.76 9.43
C ALA A 3 -8.19 25.56 8.65
N GLU A 4 -8.67 26.60 7.96
CA GLU A 4 -9.92 26.60 7.17
C GLU A 4 -9.81 25.86 5.83
N GLN A 5 -8.62 25.38 5.45
CA GLN A 5 -8.44 24.56 4.25
C GLN A 5 -7.98 23.14 4.58
N LEU A 6 -7.66 22.84 5.85
CA LEU A 6 -7.19 21.51 6.24
C LEU A 6 -8.28 20.47 6.08
N ASP A 7 -9.53 20.83 6.34
CA ASP A 7 -10.70 19.99 6.11
C ASP A 7 -10.83 19.59 4.64
N PHE A 8 -10.70 20.55 3.72
CA PHE A 8 -10.70 20.31 2.28
C PHE A 8 -9.53 19.40 1.87
N ILE A 9 -8.32 19.67 2.37
CA ILE A 9 -7.14 18.83 2.07
C ILE A 9 -7.38 17.40 2.54
N TYR A 10 -7.80 17.20 3.79
CA TYR A 10 -8.07 15.87 4.33
C TYR A 10 -9.20 15.15 3.58
N PHE A 11 -10.22 15.86 3.12
CA PHE A 11 -11.28 15.29 2.29
C PHE A 11 -10.73 14.70 0.99
N PHE A 12 -9.97 15.48 0.22
CA PHE A 12 -9.42 15.05 -1.07
C PHE A 12 -8.35 13.97 -0.93
N TYR A 13 -7.47 14.07 0.08
CA TYR A 13 -6.52 13.01 0.39
C TYR A 13 -7.23 11.71 0.74
N GLY A 14 -8.22 11.79 1.63
CA GLY A 14 -9.02 10.62 2.02
C GLY A 14 -9.71 9.97 0.82
N ALA A 15 -10.35 10.78 -0.03
CA ALA A 15 -11.00 10.30 -1.24
C ALA A 15 -10.00 9.66 -2.23
N ALA A 16 -8.83 10.25 -2.44
CA ALA A 16 -7.80 9.70 -3.32
C ALA A 16 -7.31 8.33 -2.84
N PHE A 17 -7.10 8.16 -1.53
CA PHE A 17 -6.72 6.88 -0.94
C PHE A 17 -7.84 5.84 -1.03
N VAL A 18 -9.10 6.23 -0.80
CA VAL A 18 -10.26 5.33 -0.98
C VAL A 18 -10.38 4.88 -2.44
N LEU A 19 -10.20 5.78 -3.41
CA LEU A 19 -10.22 5.44 -4.84
C LEU A 19 -9.08 4.50 -5.22
N LEU A 20 -7.85 4.76 -4.74
CA LEU A 20 -6.73 3.83 -4.88
C LEU A 20 -7.10 2.45 -4.33
N GLY A 21 -7.69 2.43 -3.13
CA GLY A 21 -8.17 1.23 -2.48
C GLY A 21 -9.14 0.44 -3.35
N ALA A 22 -10.18 1.12 -3.86
CA ALA A 22 -11.19 0.54 -4.73
C ALA A 22 -10.59 -0.03 -6.03
N VAL A 23 -9.67 0.69 -6.67
CA VAL A 23 -8.97 0.21 -7.88
C VAL A 23 -8.16 -1.04 -7.57
N CYS A 24 -7.37 -1.05 -6.49
CA CYS A 24 -6.59 -2.23 -6.11
C CYS A 24 -7.47 -3.44 -5.79
N LEU A 25 -8.60 -3.24 -5.10
CA LEU A 25 -9.56 -4.31 -4.82
C LEU A 25 -10.24 -4.82 -6.10
N ALA A 26 -10.54 -3.96 -7.06
CA ALA A 26 -11.07 -4.38 -8.37
C ALA A 26 -10.04 -5.17 -9.20
N LEU A 27 -8.75 -4.88 -9.03
CA LEU A 27 -7.64 -5.61 -9.65
C LEU A 27 -7.30 -6.92 -8.94
N PHE A 28 -7.85 -7.17 -7.75
CA PHE A 28 -7.64 -8.40 -7.02
C PHE A 28 -8.32 -9.58 -7.74
N ARG A 29 -7.52 -10.36 -8.46
CA ARG A 29 -7.92 -11.63 -9.08
C ARG A 29 -7.08 -12.75 -8.49
N PRO A 30 -7.66 -13.61 -7.62
CA PRO A 30 -7.01 -14.83 -7.19
C PRO A 30 -6.80 -15.71 -8.43
N SER A 31 -5.54 -15.99 -8.77
CA SER A 31 -5.21 -16.94 -9.84
C SER A 31 -4.09 -17.84 -9.34
N PRO A 32 -4.29 -19.17 -9.37
CA PRO A 32 -3.27 -20.12 -8.91
C PRO A 32 -2.04 -20.17 -9.83
N ASP A 33 -2.17 -19.79 -11.11
CA ASP A 33 -1.13 -20.02 -12.12
C ASP A 33 -0.20 -18.83 -12.37
N ARG A 34 -0.41 -17.69 -11.68
CA ARG A 34 0.44 -16.50 -11.86
C ARG A 34 0.82 -15.90 -10.51
N PRO A 35 2.11 -15.63 -10.24
CA PRO A 35 2.52 -14.84 -9.09
C PRO A 35 1.97 -13.41 -9.27
N SER A 36 0.78 -13.18 -8.73
CA SER A 36 0.15 -11.87 -8.69
C SER A 36 0.54 -11.16 -7.39
N LEU A 37 0.78 -9.85 -7.50
CA LEU A 37 0.93 -9.00 -6.32
C LEU A 37 -0.32 -9.12 -5.45
N SER A 38 -0.14 -9.01 -4.13
CA SER A 38 -1.24 -9.03 -3.17
C SER A 38 -2.01 -7.70 -3.22
N TRP A 39 -2.74 -7.43 -4.30
CA TRP A 39 -3.51 -6.19 -4.48
C TRP A 39 -4.50 -5.94 -3.33
N LEU A 40 -4.94 -7.00 -2.65
CA LEU A 40 -5.75 -6.92 -1.43
C LEU A 40 -5.06 -6.08 -0.34
N GLY A 41 -3.76 -6.28 -0.09
CA GLY A 41 -3.04 -5.54 0.95
C GLY A 41 -2.95 -4.05 0.65
N LEU A 42 -2.62 -3.69 -0.60
CA LEU A 42 -2.56 -2.29 -1.03
C LEU A 42 -3.97 -1.65 -1.07
N GLY A 43 -4.99 -2.44 -1.41
CA GLY A 43 -6.39 -2.04 -1.39
C GLY A 43 -6.89 -1.71 0.01
N LEU A 44 -6.63 -2.60 0.98
CA LEU A 44 -6.96 -2.39 2.38
C LEU A 44 -6.21 -1.19 2.97
N PHE A 45 -4.92 -1.02 2.62
CA PHE A 45 -4.18 0.20 2.99
C PHE A 45 -4.91 1.45 2.50
N GLY A 46 -5.24 1.54 1.20
CA GLY A 46 -5.90 2.71 0.63
C GLY A 46 -7.22 3.05 1.33
N VAL A 47 -8.09 2.07 1.54
CA VAL A 47 -9.37 2.29 2.22
C VAL A 47 -9.17 2.75 3.66
N VAL A 48 -8.35 2.04 4.44
CA VAL A 48 -8.17 2.34 5.88
C VAL A 48 -7.41 3.65 6.10
N HIS A 49 -6.43 3.95 5.26
CA HIS A 49 -5.72 5.24 5.31
C HIS A 49 -6.63 6.40 4.89
N GLY A 50 -7.49 6.20 3.89
CA GLY A 50 -8.47 7.22 3.52
C GLY A 50 -9.47 7.53 4.64
N ILE A 51 -9.91 6.49 5.36
CA ILE A 51 -10.73 6.66 6.58
C ILE A 51 -9.95 7.45 7.65
N HIS A 52 -8.67 7.16 7.86
CA HIS A 52 -7.84 7.91 8.80
C HIS A 52 -7.82 9.42 8.50
N GLU A 53 -7.66 9.80 7.22
CA GLU A 53 -7.65 11.21 6.80
C GLU A 53 -9.01 11.88 7.03
N TRP A 54 -10.12 11.19 6.77
CA TRP A 54 -11.45 11.73 7.11
C TRP A 54 -11.68 11.84 8.63
N LEU A 55 -11.14 10.92 9.44
CA LEU A 55 -11.17 11.10 10.90
C LEU A 55 -10.32 12.31 11.33
N ALA A 56 -9.20 12.58 10.65
CA ALA A 56 -8.40 13.79 10.89
C ALA A 56 -9.18 15.06 10.51
N MET A 57 -9.91 15.05 9.39
CA MET A 57 -10.85 16.12 9.02
C MET A 57 -11.88 16.36 10.12
N VAL A 58 -12.54 15.29 10.60
CA VAL A 58 -13.52 15.38 11.70
C VAL A 58 -12.89 15.99 12.95
N ALA A 59 -11.64 15.62 13.28
CA ALA A 59 -10.92 16.19 14.41
C ALA A 59 -10.66 17.70 14.26
N VAL A 60 -10.38 18.16 13.04
CA VAL A 60 -10.18 19.58 12.74
C VAL A 60 -11.51 20.34 12.84
N CYS A 61 -12.60 19.80 12.30
CA CYS A 61 -13.89 20.48 12.27
C CYS A 61 -14.63 20.48 13.62
N LEU A 62 -14.59 19.37 14.36
CA LEU A 62 -15.40 19.15 15.56
C LEU A 62 -14.57 19.10 16.86
N GLY A 63 -13.23 19.16 16.75
CA GLY A 63 -12.30 19.03 17.86
C GLY A 63 -11.81 17.60 18.06
N ASP A 64 -10.65 17.48 18.73
CA ASP A 64 -9.91 16.23 18.87
C ASP A 64 -9.86 15.78 20.34
N THR A 65 -10.87 15.02 20.77
CA THR A 65 -10.90 14.46 22.14
C THR A 65 -9.83 13.36 22.31
N PRO A 66 -9.35 13.10 23.54
CA PRO A 66 -8.34 12.05 23.77
C PRO A 66 -8.75 10.66 23.27
N ALA A 67 -10.02 10.28 23.47
CA ALA A 67 -10.56 9.01 22.98
C ALA A 67 -10.57 8.95 21.45
N PHE A 68 -11.00 10.03 20.80
CA PHE A 68 -11.02 10.11 19.34
C PHE A 68 -9.61 10.06 18.74
N ARG A 69 -8.65 10.71 19.39
CA ARG A 69 -7.23 10.63 19.02
C ARG A 69 -6.69 9.20 19.09
N SER A 70 -7.05 8.43 20.12
CA SER A 70 -6.65 7.02 20.23
C SER A 70 -7.22 6.18 19.09
N VAL A 71 -8.48 6.40 18.71
CA VAL A 71 -9.10 5.73 17.55
C VAL A 71 -8.34 6.07 16.27
N ARG A 72 -8.07 7.35 16.02
CA ARG A 72 -7.27 7.80 14.86
C ARG A 72 -5.90 7.11 14.83
N LEU A 73 -5.20 7.09 15.96
CA LEU A 73 -3.88 6.45 16.05
C LEU A 73 -3.94 4.95 15.74
N ALA A 74 -4.97 4.24 16.21
CA ALA A 74 -5.18 2.83 15.90
C ALA A 74 -5.46 2.58 14.41
N VAL A 75 -6.30 3.43 13.80
CA VAL A 75 -6.59 3.36 12.36
C VAL A 75 -5.33 3.67 11.54
N LEU A 76 -4.52 4.65 11.95
CA LEU A 76 -3.24 4.97 11.31
C LEU A 76 -2.29 3.77 11.34
N PHE A 77 -2.11 3.16 12.51
CA PHE A 77 -1.28 1.98 12.67
C PHE A 77 -1.75 0.84 11.77
N LEU A 78 -3.05 0.55 11.77
CA LEU A 78 -3.64 -0.50 10.96
C LEU A 78 -3.46 -0.23 9.46
N SER A 79 -3.59 1.03 9.03
CA SER A 79 -3.35 1.40 7.63
C SER A 79 -1.92 1.05 7.20
N PHE A 80 -0.90 1.52 7.93
CA PHE A 80 0.48 1.25 7.56
C PHE A 80 0.88 -0.21 7.76
N PHE A 81 0.23 -0.93 8.67
CA PHE A 81 0.39 -2.38 8.78
C PHE A 81 0.03 -3.08 7.46
N PHE A 82 -1.08 -2.71 6.82
CA PHE A 82 -1.44 -3.26 5.51
C PHE A 82 -0.44 -2.90 4.41
N LEU A 83 0.13 -1.69 4.44
CA LEU A 83 1.14 -1.27 3.46
C LEU A 83 2.44 -2.09 3.59
N VAL A 84 2.90 -2.29 4.83
CA VAL A 84 4.10 -3.10 5.10
C VAL A 84 3.85 -4.57 4.73
N GLU A 85 2.67 -5.11 5.07
CA GLU A 85 2.30 -6.48 4.71
C GLU A 85 2.20 -6.66 3.18
N PHE A 86 1.68 -5.66 2.45
CA PHE A 86 1.70 -5.65 1.00
C PHE A 86 3.13 -5.76 0.44
N ALA A 87 4.04 -4.92 0.92
CA ALA A 87 5.43 -4.94 0.51
C ALA A 87 6.10 -6.28 0.82
N ARG A 88 5.91 -6.79 2.05
CA ARG A 88 6.46 -8.08 2.51
C ARG A 88 5.93 -9.24 1.67
N ALA A 89 4.62 -9.40 1.58
CA ALA A 89 3.99 -10.50 0.87
C ALA A 89 4.29 -10.47 -0.63
N GLY A 90 4.37 -9.28 -1.23
CA GLY A 90 4.76 -9.15 -2.64
C GLY A 90 6.22 -9.53 -2.87
N TRP A 91 7.13 -9.21 -1.95
CA TRP A 91 8.54 -9.58 -2.06
C TRP A 91 8.76 -11.09 -1.96
N GLU A 92 8.05 -11.76 -1.04
CA GLU A 92 8.10 -13.22 -0.92
C GLU A 92 7.63 -13.92 -2.19
N ARG A 93 6.57 -13.39 -2.82
CA ARG A 93 6.05 -13.92 -4.09
C ARG A 93 6.97 -13.66 -5.29
N LEU A 94 7.70 -12.54 -5.32
CA LEU A 94 8.53 -12.16 -6.46
C LEU A 94 9.96 -12.72 -6.38
N SER A 95 10.55 -12.77 -5.19
CA SER A 95 11.96 -13.18 -4.99
C SER A 95 12.13 -14.63 -4.53
N GLY A 96 11.05 -15.29 -4.10
CA GLY A 96 11.11 -16.62 -3.45
C GLY A 96 11.80 -16.63 -2.08
N SER A 97 12.38 -15.50 -1.65
CA SER A 97 13.04 -15.34 -0.35
C SER A 97 12.03 -14.85 0.68
N ARG A 98 11.95 -15.53 1.83
CA ARG A 98 11.09 -15.13 2.94
C ARG A 98 11.66 -13.87 3.58
N LEU A 99 10.91 -12.77 3.53
CA LEU A 99 11.33 -11.57 4.24
C LEU A 99 11.10 -11.82 5.74
N PRO A 100 12.15 -11.70 6.59
CA PRO A 100 12.06 -12.18 7.96
C PRO A 100 11.00 -11.40 8.76
N ARG A 101 10.13 -12.14 9.46
CA ARG A 101 9.07 -11.60 10.33
C ARG A 101 9.60 -10.75 11.49
N TRP A 102 10.92 -10.78 11.76
CA TRP A 102 11.55 -9.94 12.76
C TRP A 102 11.43 -8.44 12.48
N LEU A 103 11.09 -8.04 11.24
CA LEU A 103 10.74 -6.67 10.92
C LEU A 103 9.59 -6.13 11.80
N TYR A 104 8.59 -6.96 12.13
CA TYR A 104 7.53 -6.60 13.08
C TYR A 104 8.05 -6.46 14.51
N GLY A 105 9.08 -7.24 14.85
CA GLY A 105 9.79 -7.17 16.12
C GLY A 105 10.61 -5.89 16.30
N LEU A 106 10.97 -5.18 15.23
CA LEU A 106 11.60 -3.85 15.28
C LEU A 106 10.56 -2.72 15.34
N VAL A 107 9.41 -2.92 14.70
CA VAL A 107 8.30 -1.97 14.65
C VAL A 107 7.62 -1.79 16.01
N LEU A 108 7.30 -2.89 16.69
CA LEU A 108 6.57 -2.84 17.96
C LEU A 108 7.32 -2.05 19.06
N PRO A 109 8.63 -2.25 19.28
CA PRO A 109 9.41 -1.45 20.22
C PRO A 109 9.50 0.01 19.80
N ALA A 110 9.68 0.30 18.51
CA ALA A 110 9.79 1.68 18.04
C ALA A 110 8.48 2.46 18.27
N VAL A 111 7.33 1.85 17.95
CA VAL A 111 6.00 2.43 18.24
C VAL A 111 5.82 2.60 19.76
N SER A 112 6.26 1.63 20.56
CA SER A 112 6.19 1.70 22.03
C SER A 112 7.06 2.82 22.61
N LEU A 113 8.25 3.06 22.04
CA LEU A 113 9.11 4.19 22.39
C LEU A 113 8.49 5.52 21.95
N GLY A 114 7.80 5.56 20.81
CA GLY A 114 7.05 6.73 20.36
C GLY A 114 5.97 7.16 21.35
N LEU A 115 5.35 6.21 22.06
CA LEU A 115 4.36 6.50 23.10
C LEU A 115 4.94 7.25 24.31
N LEU A 116 6.26 7.21 24.53
CA LEU A 116 6.92 8.02 25.57
C LEU A 116 6.82 9.52 25.24
N GLY A 117 6.72 9.88 23.96
CA GLY A 117 6.40 11.23 23.48
C GLY A 117 4.90 11.50 23.37
N GLY A 118 4.05 10.67 23.98
CA GLY A 118 2.60 10.72 23.86
C GLY A 118 2.09 10.28 22.49
N THR A 119 0.82 10.59 22.20
CA THR A 119 0.16 10.21 20.94
C THR A 119 0.82 10.86 19.72
N VAL A 120 1.39 12.06 19.89
CA VAL A 120 2.11 12.79 18.82
C VAL A 120 3.42 12.07 18.48
N GLY A 121 4.20 11.67 19.48
CA GLY A 121 5.43 10.90 19.26
C GLY A 121 5.16 9.57 18.55
N ALA A 122 4.12 8.85 18.97
CA ALA A 122 3.70 7.60 18.31
C ALA A 122 3.30 7.82 16.85
N GLU A 123 2.52 8.87 16.55
CA GLU A 123 2.14 9.20 15.17
C GLU A 123 3.36 9.48 14.28
N ILE A 124 4.32 10.28 14.75
CA ILE A 124 5.55 10.57 14.02
C ILE A 124 6.32 9.27 13.72
N VAL A 125 6.52 8.43 14.73
CA VAL A 125 7.25 7.17 14.57
C VAL A 125 6.53 6.24 13.58
N MET A 126 5.21 6.11 13.66
CA MET A 126 4.43 5.32 12.71
C MET A 126 4.59 5.84 11.28
N ARG A 127 4.46 7.15 11.06
CA ARG A 127 4.60 7.75 9.72
C ARG A 127 6.03 7.59 9.17
N THR A 128 7.04 7.78 10.00
CA THR A 128 8.44 7.71 9.56
C THR A 128 8.91 6.28 9.35
N ILE A 129 8.62 5.36 10.27
CA ILE A 129 9.13 3.98 10.17
C ILE A 129 8.22 3.14 9.26
N LEU A 130 6.91 3.13 9.53
CA LEU A 130 5.98 2.30 8.79
C LEU A 130 5.53 2.94 7.49
N GLY A 131 5.22 4.23 7.52
CA GLY A 131 4.82 4.96 6.33
C GLY A 131 5.92 5.02 5.29
N LEU A 132 7.08 5.60 5.63
CA LEU A 132 8.20 5.71 4.69
C LEU A 132 8.77 4.33 4.32
N GLY A 133 8.99 3.46 5.31
CA GLY A 133 9.54 2.12 5.06
C GLY A 133 8.61 1.26 4.20
N GLY A 134 7.32 1.26 4.51
CA GLY A 134 6.29 0.57 3.73
C GLY A 134 6.17 1.13 2.31
N ALA A 135 6.18 2.45 2.15
CA ALA A 135 6.09 3.11 0.85
C ALA A 135 7.31 2.82 -0.04
N LEU A 136 8.52 2.90 0.52
CA LEU A 136 9.75 2.55 -0.20
C LEU A 136 9.75 1.07 -0.61
N GLY A 137 9.34 0.18 0.29
CA GLY A 137 9.19 -1.25 0.00
C GLY A 137 8.18 -1.52 -1.11
N ALA A 138 7.01 -0.88 -1.04
CA ALA A 138 5.96 -0.99 -2.04
C ALA A 138 6.41 -0.43 -3.41
N ALA A 139 7.09 0.72 -3.43
CA ALA A 139 7.61 1.34 -4.64
C ALA A 139 8.67 0.45 -5.31
N ALA A 140 9.60 -0.10 -4.53
CA ALA A 140 10.63 -1.01 -5.03
C ALA A 140 10.02 -2.31 -5.59
N LEU A 141 9.02 -2.87 -4.90
CA LEU A 141 8.27 -4.03 -5.33
C LEU A 141 7.54 -3.78 -6.66
N LEU A 142 6.78 -2.69 -6.77
CA LEU A 142 6.05 -2.33 -7.99
C LEU A 142 6.99 -2.09 -9.17
N SER A 143 8.13 -1.43 -8.93
CA SER A 143 9.15 -1.18 -9.96
C SER A 143 9.82 -2.46 -10.47
N ARG A 144 10.01 -3.46 -9.60
CA ARG A 144 10.50 -4.78 -10.03
C ARG A 144 9.42 -5.57 -10.75
N TYR A 145 8.18 -5.48 -10.29
CA TYR A 145 7.04 -6.16 -10.92
C TYR A 145 6.77 -5.66 -12.34
N SER A 146 6.85 -4.34 -12.58
CA SER A 146 6.69 -3.77 -13.92
C SER A 146 7.77 -4.27 -14.88
N ARG A 147 9.04 -4.27 -14.46
CA ARG A 147 10.17 -4.79 -15.25
C ARG A 147 9.99 -6.27 -15.64
N HIS A 148 9.53 -7.11 -14.72
CA HIS A 148 9.25 -8.51 -15.03
C HIS A 148 8.10 -8.67 -16.02
N ARG A 149 7.05 -7.85 -15.95
CA ARG A 149 5.95 -7.88 -16.92
C ARG A 149 6.35 -7.37 -18.29
N ASP A 150 7.17 -6.33 -18.39
CA ASP A 150 7.61 -5.77 -19.67
C ASP A 150 8.51 -6.74 -20.46
N VAL A 151 9.40 -7.46 -19.76
CA VAL A 151 10.21 -8.51 -20.39
C VAL A 151 9.32 -9.65 -20.89
N THR A 152 8.35 -10.08 -20.08
CA THR A 152 7.44 -11.19 -20.46
C THR A 152 6.47 -10.80 -21.57
N SER A 153 5.95 -9.56 -21.57
CA SER A 153 5.05 -9.06 -22.60
C SER A 153 5.77 -8.88 -23.93
N SER A 154 7.02 -8.41 -23.92
CA SER A 154 7.91 -8.32 -25.08
C SER A 154 8.18 -9.69 -25.72
N LEU A 155 8.50 -10.69 -24.90
CA LEU A 155 8.69 -12.08 -25.35
C LEU A 155 7.38 -12.71 -25.85
N SER A 156 6.23 -12.39 -25.23
CA SER A 156 4.91 -12.84 -25.71
C SER A 156 4.52 -12.17 -27.04
N GLY A 157 4.89 -10.90 -27.23
CA GLY A 157 4.65 -10.17 -28.48
C GLY A 157 5.49 -10.72 -29.64
N TRP A 158 6.73 -11.13 -29.36
CA TRP A 158 7.59 -11.79 -30.34
C TRP A 158 7.09 -13.21 -30.67
N SER A 159 6.70 -14.01 -29.67
CA SER A 159 6.12 -15.35 -29.91
C SER A 159 4.74 -15.30 -30.58
N LEU A 160 3.89 -14.31 -30.29
CA LEU A 160 2.64 -14.08 -31.02
C LEU A 160 2.87 -13.65 -32.47
N ARG A 161 3.92 -12.85 -32.74
CA ARG A 161 4.33 -12.48 -34.10
C ARG A 161 4.92 -13.65 -34.89
N VAL A 162 5.72 -14.50 -34.23
CA VAL A 162 6.26 -15.73 -34.83
C VAL A 162 5.15 -16.76 -35.06
N ALA A 163 4.18 -16.89 -34.15
CA ALA A 163 3.01 -17.73 -34.33
C ALA A 163 2.12 -17.22 -35.49
N ALA A 164 1.96 -15.91 -35.64
CA ALA A 164 1.25 -15.32 -36.79
C ALA A 164 1.99 -15.57 -38.12
N ALA A 165 3.32 -15.41 -38.15
CA ALA A 165 4.13 -15.67 -39.34
C ALA A 165 4.15 -17.16 -39.74
N GLY A 166 4.02 -18.09 -38.77
CA GLY A 166 3.93 -19.53 -39.04
C GLY A 166 2.61 -19.97 -39.67
N VAL A 167 1.51 -19.26 -39.41
CA VAL A 167 0.19 -19.57 -39.98
C VAL A 167 0.08 -19.14 -41.44
N ASP A 168 0.82 -18.10 -41.86
CA ASP A 168 0.85 -17.65 -43.26
C ASP A 168 1.68 -18.57 -44.18
N LEU A 169 2.60 -19.37 -43.63
CA LEU A 169 3.44 -20.32 -44.39
C LEU A 169 2.77 -21.67 -44.68
N ILE A 170 1.57 -21.93 -44.14
CA ILE A 170 0.80 -23.18 -44.35
C ILE A 170 -0.31 -22.98 -45.41
N ARG A 171 -0.38 -21.82 -46.05
CA ARG A 171 -1.32 -21.51 -47.15
C ARG A 171 -0.66 -21.52 -48.54
N VAL A 172 0.20 -22.50 -48.81
CA VAL A 172 0.65 -22.86 -50.16
C VAL A 172 0.11 -24.24 -50.49
#